data_AF-A0A918THD3-F1
#
_entry.id   AF-A0A918THD3-F1
#
_cell.length_a   1.000
_cell.length_b   1.000
_cell.length_c   1.000
_cell.angle_alpha   90.00
_cell.angle_beta   90.00
_cell.angle_gamma   90.00
#
_symmetry.space_group_name_H-M   'P 1'
#
loop_
_entity.id
_entity.type
_entity.pdbx_description
1 polymer ?
#
loop_
_entity_poly.entity_id
_entity_poly.type
_entity_poly.pdbx_seq_one_letter_code
_entity_poly.pdbx_strand_id
1 'polypeptide(L)'
;MNRALALFLLVCCSTLPFLSAQHVFYDHEYNPKTGTSLKMTAMSSTLPSSGYMAVRVTARNGEKIPVSWSFGFTSSDHDYAESNQLSSSFSLSCPPDQQKNVEFLVPLVTAIQDDSPLSLEVSISGRPPLTSTFEKMTSDQSHNWPCILMSEALYTPNSGPLNSAAASGSHYGSPAFAGSFTPRDLTNDWRGYAGFDAIMLTSADWKAIEPGAKTALMKWNRLGGRIVIYAVDPSVTLLSLGIEDAEGDEAYRSWGSIELLELPASGLLNASRTMAMMKTGELDPRASIFGKELVSSWPLQYSFGERSFNPVFFILILIAFGIIVGPVNLFVFAKSGQRHRLFITTPIISLTASALLLLIIVFQDGFGGKGHRLALVEVQPEENTAYIHQQQIARTGVLLNTSFTTKNNAIVTPVALDASRWARITPRNGGGESRYRISNGEKNTLDLSGDWYKSRSEYGHIVTSIQSTRGRLELLSPNGRPSLTSTFDFPIEKIYYVSSSGDLWQSSGEVKSGRKSELVPCTTAEFNDWRSQITKTLNVDSKRRFELLADRQGHFIALAKDGPFTDTLGSLSWKESTAIITGPIVGL
;
A
#
# COMPACT_ATOMS: atom_id res chain seq x y z
N MET A 1 -41.03 -41.93 -26.72
CA MET A 1 -40.86 -40.48 -26.41
C MET A 1 -40.07 -40.21 -25.12
N ASN A 2 -39.35 -41.19 -24.53
CA ASN A 2 -38.69 -41.04 -23.21
C ASN A 2 -37.17 -41.25 -23.19
N ARG A 3 -36.50 -41.40 -24.35
CA ARG A 3 -35.02 -41.52 -24.41
C ARG A 3 -34.31 -40.26 -24.91
N ALA A 4 -35.00 -39.41 -25.68
CA ALA A 4 -34.44 -38.15 -26.16
C ALA A 4 -34.37 -37.06 -25.07
N LEU A 5 -35.28 -37.08 -24.09
CA LEU A 5 -35.29 -36.10 -22.99
C LEU A 5 -34.18 -36.37 -21.95
N ALA A 6 -33.83 -37.64 -21.74
CA ALA A 6 -32.78 -38.03 -20.79
C ALA A 6 -31.37 -37.74 -21.32
N LEU A 7 -31.17 -37.77 -22.64
CA LEU A 7 -29.88 -37.42 -23.25
C LEU A 7 -29.65 -35.90 -23.31
N PHE A 8 -30.72 -35.10 -23.40
CA PHE A 8 -30.62 -33.64 -23.41
C PHE A 8 -30.29 -33.07 -22.02
N LEU A 9 -30.77 -33.72 -20.94
CA LEU A 9 -30.43 -33.36 -19.56
C LEU A 9 -29.01 -33.77 -19.14
N LEU A 10 -28.43 -34.80 -19.76
CA LEU A 10 -27.06 -35.27 -19.47
C LEU A 10 -25.97 -34.52 -20.26
N VAL A 11 -26.31 -33.88 -21.38
CA VAL A 11 -25.37 -33.07 -22.18
C VAL A 11 -25.38 -31.59 -21.76
N CYS A 12 -26.44 -31.09 -21.11
CA CYS A 12 -26.46 -29.73 -20.55
C CYS A 12 -25.78 -29.59 -19.18
N CYS A 13 -25.35 -30.68 -18.53
CA CYS A 13 -24.65 -30.62 -17.23
C CYS A 13 -23.12 -30.55 -17.33
N SER A 14 -22.52 -30.57 -18.52
CA SER A 14 -21.06 -30.62 -18.69
C SER A 14 -20.41 -29.35 -19.24
N THR A 15 -21.15 -28.24 -19.38
CA THR A 15 -20.59 -26.97 -19.91
C THR A 15 -21.09 -25.72 -19.19
N LEU A 16 -21.48 -25.83 -17.92
CA LEU A 16 -21.51 -24.66 -17.06
C LEU A 16 -20.08 -24.48 -16.53
N PRO A 17 -19.37 -23.37 -16.81
CA PRO A 17 -18.17 -23.06 -16.07
C PRO A 17 -18.59 -23.00 -14.61
N PHE A 18 -18.09 -23.92 -13.79
CA PHE A 18 -18.07 -23.70 -12.35
C PHE A 18 -17.38 -22.35 -12.19
N LEU A 19 -18.14 -21.34 -11.76
CA LEU A 19 -17.58 -20.10 -11.24
C LEU A 19 -16.77 -20.51 -10.01
N SER A 20 -15.51 -20.87 -10.26
CA SER A 20 -14.54 -21.12 -9.21
C SER A 20 -14.32 -19.78 -8.52
N ALA A 21 -14.60 -19.76 -7.23
CA ALA A 21 -14.45 -18.56 -6.39
C ALA A 21 -13.03 -18.04 -6.28
N GLN A 22 -12.07 -18.88 -6.65
CA GLN A 22 -10.66 -18.55 -6.69
C GLN A 22 -10.15 -18.69 -8.11
N HIS A 23 -9.26 -17.77 -8.47
CA HIS A 23 -8.45 -17.92 -9.66
C HIS A 23 -7.40 -19.00 -9.38
N VAL A 24 -7.56 -20.15 -10.02
CA VAL A 24 -6.56 -21.21 -10.03
C VAL A 24 -5.54 -20.83 -11.10
N PHE A 25 -4.38 -20.33 -10.67
CA PHE A 25 -3.30 -20.05 -11.62
C PHE A 25 -2.80 -21.34 -12.24
N TYR A 26 -2.61 -22.39 -11.43
CA TYR A 26 -1.95 -23.61 -11.88
C TYR A 26 -2.46 -24.80 -11.08
N ASP A 27 -2.75 -25.92 -11.74
CA ASP A 27 -3.08 -27.20 -11.10
C ASP A 27 -2.57 -28.32 -12.01
N HIS A 28 -1.42 -28.89 -11.67
CA HIS A 28 -0.78 -29.89 -12.52
C HIS A 28 -0.09 -31.00 -11.72
N GLU A 29 -0.25 -32.21 -12.22
CA GLU A 29 0.44 -33.40 -11.74
C GLU A 29 1.60 -33.73 -12.69
N TYR A 30 2.82 -33.45 -12.25
CA TYR A 30 4.03 -33.62 -13.06
C TYR A 30 4.43 -35.08 -13.25
N ASN A 31 4.16 -35.93 -12.24
CA ASN A 31 4.45 -37.36 -12.33
C ASN A 31 3.33 -38.16 -11.67
N PRO A 32 2.36 -38.67 -12.45
CA PRO A 32 1.25 -39.47 -11.92
C PRO A 32 1.69 -40.78 -11.25
N LYS A 33 2.89 -41.29 -11.55
CA LYS A 33 3.39 -42.53 -10.93
C LYS A 33 3.85 -42.31 -9.49
N THR A 34 4.37 -41.12 -9.20
CA THR A 34 4.86 -40.75 -7.86
C THR A 34 3.85 -39.87 -7.13
N GLY A 35 2.92 -39.24 -7.83
CA GLY A 35 1.95 -38.30 -7.26
C GLY A 35 2.57 -36.92 -7.00
N THR A 36 3.64 -36.57 -7.72
CA THR A 36 4.27 -35.24 -7.63
C THR A 36 3.39 -34.22 -8.34
N SER A 37 2.87 -33.25 -7.60
CA SER A 37 1.92 -32.25 -8.10
C SER A 37 2.14 -30.88 -7.49
N LEU A 38 1.64 -29.86 -8.19
CA LEU A 38 1.68 -28.47 -7.76
C LEU A 38 0.35 -27.81 -8.08
N LYS A 39 -0.23 -27.15 -7.07
CA LYS A 39 -1.42 -26.34 -7.19
C LYS A 39 -1.16 -24.94 -6.65
N MET A 40 -1.59 -23.93 -7.40
CA MET A 40 -1.43 -22.53 -7.06
C MET A 40 -2.76 -21.80 -7.23
N THR A 41 -3.27 -21.21 -6.16
CA THR A 41 -4.56 -20.50 -6.14
C THR A 41 -4.42 -19.11 -5.55
N ALA A 42 -5.08 -18.13 -6.16
CA ALA A 42 -5.24 -16.79 -5.60
C ALA A 42 -6.29 -16.81 -4.49
N MET A 43 -6.12 -15.97 -3.46
CA MET A 43 -7.12 -15.76 -2.41
C MET A 43 -8.45 -15.22 -2.96
N SER A 44 -8.39 -14.42 -4.02
CA SER A 44 -9.57 -13.78 -4.64
C SER A 44 -9.62 -13.98 -6.14
N SER A 45 -10.82 -13.83 -6.71
CA SER A 45 -11.03 -13.91 -8.16
C SER A 45 -10.70 -12.61 -8.91
N THR A 46 -10.34 -11.53 -8.21
CA THR A 46 -9.92 -10.23 -8.78
C THR A 46 -8.59 -9.78 -8.17
N LEU A 47 -7.79 -9.03 -8.94
CA LEU A 47 -6.60 -8.34 -8.45
C LEU A 47 -7.00 -7.01 -7.79
N PRO A 48 -6.46 -6.67 -6.62
CA PRO A 48 -6.63 -5.34 -6.06
C PRO A 48 -5.80 -4.27 -6.77
N SER A 49 -6.21 -3.01 -6.66
CA SER A 49 -5.60 -1.86 -7.36
C SER A 49 -4.15 -1.53 -6.96
N SER A 50 -3.68 -2.09 -5.84
CA SER A 50 -2.32 -1.92 -5.31
C SER A 50 -2.08 -2.95 -4.18
N GLY A 51 -0.90 -2.92 -3.55
CA GLY A 51 -0.64 -3.71 -2.34
C GLY A 51 -0.17 -5.12 -2.66
N TYR A 52 -0.83 -6.14 -2.12
CA TYR A 52 -0.43 -7.54 -2.25
C TYR A 52 -1.61 -8.45 -2.62
N MET A 53 -1.32 -9.49 -3.40
CA MET A 53 -2.18 -10.64 -3.63
C MET A 53 -1.65 -11.83 -2.82
N ALA A 54 -2.49 -12.43 -1.98
CA ALA A 54 -2.14 -13.69 -1.34
C ALA A 54 -2.34 -14.85 -2.33
N VAL A 55 -1.27 -15.63 -2.54
CA VAL A 55 -1.25 -16.79 -3.43
C VAL A 55 -0.85 -18.01 -2.63
N ARG A 56 -1.73 -19.01 -2.57
CA ARG A 56 -1.47 -20.27 -1.88
C ARG A 56 -0.87 -21.28 -2.85
N VAL A 57 0.23 -21.89 -2.44
CA VAL A 57 0.93 -22.92 -3.19
C VAL A 57 0.93 -24.22 -2.39
N THR A 58 0.31 -25.24 -2.96
CA THR A 58 0.30 -26.62 -2.45
C THR A 58 1.18 -27.46 -3.34
N ALA A 59 2.32 -27.91 -2.81
CA ALA A 59 3.28 -28.74 -3.54
C ALA A 59 3.39 -30.11 -2.87
N ARG A 60 3.12 -31.17 -3.63
CA ARG A 60 3.32 -32.56 -3.22
C ARG A 60 4.52 -33.12 -3.97
N ASN A 61 5.48 -33.66 -3.24
CA ASN A 61 6.63 -34.34 -3.80
C ASN A 61 6.53 -35.84 -3.50
N GLY A 62 6.26 -36.63 -4.55
CA GLY A 62 6.26 -38.10 -4.46
C GLY A 62 7.59 -38.74 -4.85
N GLU A 63 8.58 -37.95 -5.24
CA GLU A 63 9.91 -38.44 -5.60
C GLU A 63 10.72 -38.82 -4.36
N LYS A 64 11.75 -39.64 -4.55
CA LYS A 64 12.72 -40.01 -3.50
C LYS A 64 13.80 -38.95 -3.24
N ILE A 65 13.77 -37.86 -4.00
CA ILE A 65 14.70 -36.74 -3.87
C ILE A 65 13.92 -35.45 -3.60
N PRO A 66 14.52 -34.46 -2.93
CA PRO A 66 13.89 -33.15 -2.77
C PRO A 66 13.62 -32.50 -4.13
N VAL A 67 12.44 -31.90 -4.27
CA VAL A 67 12.05 -31.11 -5.45
C VAL A 67 11.93 -29.65 -5.04
N SER A 68 12.44 -28.76 -5.88
CA SER A 68 12.35 -27.32 -5.66
C SER A 68 11.70 -26.64 -6.87
N TRP A 69 10.79 -25.72 -6.57
CA TRP A 69 10.13 -24.84 -7.53
C TRP A 69 10.55 -23.39 -7.26
N SER A 70 10.69 -22.65 -8.36
CA SER A 70 10.94 -21.20 -8.36
C SER A 70 9.78 -20.50 -9.05
N PHE A 71 9.29 -19.45 -8.43
CA PHE A 71 8.13 -18.69 -8.86
C PHE A 71 8.57 -17.24 -9.10
N GLY A 72 8.42 -16.75 -10.32
CA GLY A 72 8.61 -15.34 -10.66
C GLY A 72 7.27 -14.70 -10.92
N PHE A 73 6.98 -13.59 -10.25
CA PHE A 73 5.75 -12.82 -10.42
C PHE A 73 6.09 -11.45 -11.01
N THR A 74 5.30 -11.01 -11.99
CA THR A 74 5.38 -9.66 -12.57
C THR A 74 3.97 -9.10 -12.63
N SER A 75 3.72 -8.01 -11.90
CA SER A 75 2.48 -7.25 -11.99
C SER A 75 2.69 -6.03 -12.88
N SER A 76 1.73 -5.72 -13.75
CA SER A 76 1.74 -4.52 -14.62
C SER A 76 0.39 -3.80 -14.59
N ASP A 77 0.41 -2.47 -14.70
CA ASP A 77 -0.81 -1.63 -14.75
C ASP A 77 -1.27 -1.34 -16.19
N HIS A 78 -0.64 -1.97 -17.18
CA HIS A 78 -1.01 -1.88 -18.58
C HIS A 78 -0.50 -3.10 -19.36
N ASP A 79 -1.15 -3.41 -20.50
CA ASP A 79 -0.84 -4.58 -21.34
C ASP A 79 0.20 -4.30 -22.45
N TYR A 80 0.55 -3.03 -22.70
CA TYR A 80 1.51 -2.63 -23.74
C TYR A 80 2.92 -2.36 -23.17
N ALA A 81 3.91 -2.16 -24.07
CA ALA A 81 5.33 -2.07 -23.74
C ALA A 81 5.68 -0.98 -22.70
N GLU A 82 4.87 0.07 -22.62
CA GLU A 82 5.01 1.23 -21.73
C GLU A 82 4.09 1.09 -20.50
N SER A 83 4.35 0.08 -19.66
CA SER A 83 3.63 -0.14 -18.39
C SER A 83 4.53 0.13 -17.19
N ASN A 84 3.96 0.43 -16.02
CA ASN A 84 4.66 0.25 -14.75
C ASN A 84 4.69 -1.24 -14.41
N GLN A 85 5.80 -1.73 -13.86
CA GLN A 85 5.94 -3.13 -13.47
C GLN A 85 6.49 -3.28 -12.06
N LEU A 86 5.98 -4.26 -11.32
CA LEU A 86 6.53 -4.72 -10.06
C LEU A 86 6.82 -6.21 -10.15
N SER A 87 8.08 -6.58 -9.93
CA SER A 87 8.53 -7.97 -9.94
C SER A 87 8.87 -8.50 -8.54
N SER A 88 8.58 -9.77 -8.30
CA SER A 88 8.99 -10.50 -7.09
C SER A 88 9.30 -11.96 -7.42
N SER A 89 10.05 -12.63 -6.55
CA SER A 89 10.42 -14.03 -6.74
C SER A 89 10.38 -14.81 -5.44
N PHE A 90 9.85 -16.03 -5.50
CA PHE A 90 9.73 -16.94 -4.38
C PHE A 90 10.30 -18.31 -4.76
N SER A 91 10.66 -19.11 -3.77
CA SER A 91 11.07 -20.50 -3.99
C SER A 91 10.48 -21.40 -2.92
N LEU A 92 10.21 -22.65 -3.29
CA LEU A 92 9.68 -23.68 -2.41
C LEU A 92 10.47 -24.96 -2.63
N SER A 93 11.09 -25.48 -1.57
CA SER A 93 11.69 -26.82 -1.58
C SER A 93 10.84 -27.79 -0.76
N CYS A 94 10.42 -28.88 -1.39
CA CYS A 94 9.61 -29.93 -0.78
C CYS A 94 10.43 -31.23 -0.64
N PRO A 95 10.62 -31.75 0.59
CA PRO A 95 11.31 -33.01 0.82
C PRO A 95 10.63 -34.21 0.16
N PRO A 96 11.33 -35.34 0.00
CA PRO A 96 10.76 -36.58 -0.51
C PRO A 96 9.51 -37.03 0.24
N ASP A 97 8.53 -37.58 -0.48
CA ASP A 97 7.28 -38.14 0.06
C ASP A 97 6.48 -37.19 0.97
N GLN A 98 6.61 -35.87 0.80
CA GLN A 98 5.95 -34.85 1.62
C GLN A 98 5.05 -33.92 0.80
N GLN A 99 4.12 -33.28 1.50
CA GLN A 99 3.33 -32.16 0.99
C GLN A 99 3.67 -30.90 1.79
N LYS A 100 3.84 -29.79 1.09
CA LYS A 100 3.98 -28.46 1.70
C LYS A 100 2.91 -27.53 1.16
N ASN A 101 2.30 -26.79 2.08
CA ASN A 101 1.40 -25.69 1.78
C ASN A 101 2.08 -24.41 2.25
N VAL A 102 2.29 -23.46 1.34
CA VAL A 102 2.87 -22.16 1.65
C VAL A 102 2.01 -21.06 1.06
N GLU A 103 2.05 -19.90 1.67
CA GLU A 103 1.39 -18.70 1.17
C GLU A 103 2.46 -17.68 0.77
N PHE A 104 2.33 -17.15 -0.43
CA PHE A 104 3.15 -16.05 -0.93
C PHE A 104 2.30 -14.79 -0.93
N LEU A 105 2.81 -13.73 -0.31
CA LEU A 105 2.27 -12.39 -0.46
C LEU A 105 2.95 -11.74 -1.66
N VAL A 106 2.27 -11.79 -2.80
CA VAL A 106 2.79 -11.30 -4.08
C VAL A 106 2.49 -9.80 -4.19
N PRO A 107 3.49 -8.92 -4.15
CA PRO A 107 3.26 -7.48 -4.32
C PRO A 107 2.76 -7.16 -5.72
N LEU A 108 1.90 -6.15 -5.82
CA LEU A 108 1.29 -5.66 -7.05
C LEU A 108 1.74 -4.23 -7.33
N VAL A 109 1.85 -3.89 -8.61
CA VAL A 109 2.09 -2.50 -8.99
C VAL A 109 0.87 -1.65 -8.68
N THR A 110 1.08 -0.40 -8.29
CA THR A 110 -0.01 0.56 -8.08
C THR A 110 -0.53 1.03 -9.43
N ALA A 111 -1.83 0.92 -9.66
CA ALA A 111 -2.48 1.55 -10.81
C ALA A 111 -2.47 3.08 -10.64
N ILE A 112 -1.61 3.78 -11.40
CA ILE A 112 -1.50 5.26 -11.38
C ILE A 112 -2.37 5.89 -12.47
N GLN A 113 -2.56 5.19 -13.61
CA GLN A 113 -3.41 5.64 -14.70
C GLN A 113 -4.85 5.18 -14.54
N ASP A 114 -5.79 6.04 -14.93
CA ASP A 114 -7.21 5.71 -14.88
C ASP A 114 -7.60 4.62 -15.88
N ASP A 115 -8.60 3.85 -15.48
CA ASP A 115 -9.26 2.81 -16.28
C ASP A 115 -8.31 1.85 -17.02
N SER A 116 -7.18 1.50 -16.38
CA SER A 116 -6.19 0.57 -16.93
C SER A 116 -6.28 -0.81 -16.28
N PRO A 117 -6.20 -1.90 -17.07
CA PRO A 117 -6.24 -3.25 -16.52
C PRO A 117 -4.96 -3.50 -15.72
N LEU A 118 -5.12 -4.01 -14.50
CA LEU A 118 -4.01 -4.56 -13.75
C LEU A 118 -3.85 -6.02 -14.15
N SER A 119 -2.61 -6.43 -14.41
CA SER A 119 -2.27 -7.81 -14.70
C SER A 119 -1.24 -8.35 -13.72
N LEU A 120 -1.30 -9.66 -13.49
CA LEU A 120 -0.35 -10.43 -12.72
C LEU A 120 0.04 -11.67 -13.53
N GLU A 121 1.28 -11.69 -13.98
CA GLU A 121 1.89 -12.80 -14.67
C GLU A 121 2.72 -13.63 -13.70
N VAL A 122 2.57 -14.96 -13.78
CA VAL A 122 3.32 -15.91 -12.97
C VAL A 122 4.11 -16.83 -13.88
N SER A 123 5.41 -16.92 -13.62
CA SER A 123 6.33 -17.86 -14.24
C SER A 123 6.72 -18.92 -13.21
N ILE A 124 6.44 -20.18 -13.52
CA ILE A 124 6.80 -21.33 -12.69
C ILE A 124 7.92 -22.07 -13.37
N SER A 125 9.01 -22.33 -12.64
CA SER A 125 10.14 -23.11 -13.12
C SER A 125 10.61 -24.10 -12.07
N GLY A 126 11.22 -25.20 -12.51
CA GLY A 126 11.75 -26.22 -11.61
C GLY A 126 12.78 -27.11 -12.31
N ARG A 127 13.35 -28.05 -11.55
CA ARG A 127 14.32 -29.01 -12.10
C ARG A 127 13.62 -29.94 -13.11
N PRO A 128 14.24 -30.30 -14.24
CA PRO A 128 13.66 -31.25 -15.19
C PRO A 128 13.13 -32.53 -14.50
N PRO A 129 11.96 -33.07 -14.92
CA PRO A 129 11.24 -32.78 -16.17
C PRO A 129 10.24 -31.61 -16.10
N LEU A 130 10.30 -30.77 -15.07
CA LEU A 130 9.39 -29.64 -14.89
C LEU A 130 9.55 -28.61 -16.02
N THR A 131 8.62 -28.58 -16.97
CA THR A 131 8.56 -27.54 -18.02
C THR A 131 8.16 -26.21 -17.39
N SER A 132 8.80 -25.11 -17.82
CA SER A 132 8.37 -23.78 -17.40
C SER A 132 6.95 -23.49 -17.87
N THR A 133 6.09 -23.00 -17.00
CA THR A 133 4.73 -22.58 -17.35
C THR A 133 4.51 -21.11 -17.02
N PHE A 134 3.65 -20.47 -17.81
CA PHE A 134 3.27 -19.07 -17.66
C PHE A 134 1.74 -18.98 -17.53
N GLU A 135 1.29 -18.24 -16.54
CA GLU A 135 -0.13 -18.03 -16.24
C GLU A 135 -0.36 -16.54 -16.00
N LYS A 136 -1.54 -16.04 -16.37
CA LYS A 136 -1.87 -14.62 -16.26
C LYS A 136 -3.26 -14.42 -15.66
N MET A 137 -3.35 -13.52 -14.70
CA MET A 137 -4.60 -12.98 -14.17
C MET A 137 -4.69 -11.51 -14.51
N THR A 138 -5.86 -11.05 -14.93
CA THR A 138 -6.13 -9.64 -15.25
C THR A 138 -7.39 -9.17 -14.53
N SER A 139 -7.42 -7.91 -14.11
CA SER A 139 -8.62 -7.29 -13.54
C SER A 139 -8.68 -5.82 -13.92
N ASP A 140 -9.83 -5.41 -14.44
CA ASP A 140 -10.11 -4.01 -14.76
C ASP A 140 -10.18 -3.20 -13.47
N GLN A 141 -9.44 -2.08 -13.42
CA GLN A 141 -9.46 -1.14 -12.31
C GLN A 141 -10.09 0.17 -12.76
N SER A 142 -10.78 0.87 -11.85
CA SER A 142 -11.25 2.23 -12.10
C SER A 142 -10.96 3.10 -10.90
N HIS A 143 -10.52 4.35 -11.11
CA HIS A 143 -10.30 5.28 -9.99
C HIS A 143 -11.61 5.75 -9.37
N ASN A 144 -12.75 5.51 -10.02
CA ASN A 144 -14.05 5.95 -9.56
C ASN A 144 -14.85 4.85 -8.83
N TRP A 145 -14.26 3.66 -8.67
CA TRP A 145 -14.91 2.52 -8.03
C TRP A 145 -13.99 1.86 -7.00
N PRO A 146 -14.46 1.61 -5.77
CA PRO A 146 -13.65 0.92 -4.76
C PRO A 146 -13.40 -0.53 -5.15
N CYS A 147 -12.24 -1.07 -4.78
CA CYS A 147 -11.93 -2.47 -4.96
C CYS A 147 -12.57 -3.30 -3.83
N ILE A 148 -13.59 -4.10 -4.17
CA ILE A 148 -14.42 -4.82 -3.21
C ILE A 148 -14.14 -6.33 -3.29
N LEU A 149 -14.09 -6.99 -2.14
CA LEU A 149 -14.22 -8.45 -2.03
C LEU A 149 -15.58 -8.84 -1.48
N MET A 150 -16.13 -9.93 -1.99
CA MET A 150 -17.41 -10.48 -1.57
C MET A 150 -17.30 -11.99 -1.34
N SER A 151 -17.80 -12.49 -0.21
CA SER A 151 -17.80 -13.94 0.05
C SER A 151 -18.64 -14.66 -1.00
N GLU A 152 -18.29 -15.91 -1.33
CA GLU A 152 -19.02 -16.72 -2.32
C GLU A 152 -20.54 -16.77 -2.10
N ALA A 153 -20.96 -16.89 -0.82
CA ALA A 153 -22.36 -16.95 -0.45
C ALA A 153 -23.15 -15.71 -0.89
N LEU A 154 -22.50 -14.54 -0.89
CA LEU A 154 -23.07 -13.31 -1.42
C LEU A 154 -22.80 -13.15 -2.92
N TYR A 155 -21.61 -13.50 -3.39
CA TYR A 155 -21.17 -13.25 -4.76
C TYR A 155 -21.97 -14.04 -5.80
N THR A 156 -22.16 -15.34 -5.57
CA THR A 156 -22.81 -16.23 -6.52
C THR A 156 -24.22 -15.78 -6.89
N PRO A 157 -25.12 -15.46 -5.93
CA PRO A 157 -26.47 -14.99 -6.27
C PRO A 157 -26.54 -13.52 -6.73
N ASN A 158 -25.55 -12.67 -6.41
CA ASN A 158 -25.67 -11.21 -6.59
C ASN A 158 -24.78 -10.59 -7.68
N SER A 159 -23.75 -11.30 -8.15
CA SER A 159 -22.75 -10.75 -9.09
C SER A 159 -23.36 -10.24 -10.39
N GLY A 160 -24.30 -10.95 -11.01
CA GLY A 160 -24.93 -10.54 -12.27
C GLY A 160 -25.63 -9.17 -12.17
N PRO A 161 -26.63 -9.01 -11.27
CA PRO A 161 -27.30 -7.73 -11.07
C PRO A 161 -26.35 -6.60 -10.64
N LEU A 162 -25.37 -6.88 -9.77
CA LEU A 162 -24.42 -5.88 -9.27
C LEU A 162 -23.45 -5.41 -10.37
N ASN A 163 -22.89 -6.34 -11.15
CA ASN A 163 -22.03 -6.01 -12.30
C ASN A 163 -22.81 -5.19 -13.34
N SER A 164 -24.08 -5.54 -13.59
CA SER A 164 -24.94 -4.78 -14.51
C SER A 164 -25.16 -3.35 -14.02
N ALA A 165 -25.36 -3.17 -12.72
CA ALA A 165 -25.50 -1.85 -12.11
C ALA A 165 -24.18 -1.05 -12.15
N ALA A 166 -23.04 -1.71 -11.90
CA ALA A 166 -21.72 -1.09 -12.00
C ALA A 166 -21.37 -0.65 -13.43
N ALA A 167 -21.69 -1.47 -14.42
CA ALA A 167 -21.45 -1.19 -15.84
C ALA A 167 -22.26 0.00 -16.37
N SER A 168 -23.45 0.27 -15.83
CA SER A 168 -24.36 1.33 -16.31
C SER A 168 -23.77 2.77 -16.26
N GLY A 169 -22.62 2.96 -15.59
CA GLY A 169 -21.89 4.23 -15.53
C GLY A 169 -20.54 4.25 -16.27
N SER A 170 -20.10 3.14 -16.87
CA SER A 170 -18.80 3.04 -17.56
C SER A 170 -18.96 3.16 -19.07
N HIS A 171 -18.10 3.96 -19.72
CA HIS A 171 -18.02 4.06 -21.18
C HIS A 171 -17.01 3.07 -21.80
N TYR A 172 -16.13 2.46 -21.00
CA TYR A 172 -15.11 1.49 -21.44
C TYR A 172 -14.95 0.38 -20.40
N GLY A 173 -15.21 -0.87 -20.80
CA GLY A 173 -15.15 -2.03 -19.90
C GLY A 173 -16.31 -2.07 -18.88
N SER A 174 -16.76 -3.27 -18.53
CA SER A 174 -17.72 -3.46 -17.42
C SER A 174 -16.94 -3.93 -16.21
N PRO A 175 -16.49 -3.03 -15.31
CA PRO A 175 -15.75 -3.46 -14.13
C PRO A 175 -16.63 -4.42 -13.33
N ALA A 176 -16.04 -5.52 -12.89
CA ALA A 176 -16.70 -6.39 -11.92
C ALA A 176 -16.95 -5.57 -10.65
N PHE A 177 -18.16 -5.67 -10.09
CA PHE A 177 -18.53 -4.98 -8.86
C PHE A 177 -17.59 -5.35 -7.70
N ALA A 178 -17.26 -6.64 -7.59
CA ALA A 178 -16.37 -7.18 -6.57
C ALA A 178 -15.65 -8.42 -7.10
N GLY A 179 -14.53 -8.79 -6.46
CA GLY A 179 -13.98 -10.14 -6.54
C GLY A 179 -14.66 -11.07 -5.54
N SER A 180 -14.67 -12.36 -5.82
CA SER A 180 -15.14 -13.40 -4.91
C SER A 180 -13.99 -13.96 -4.06
N PHE A 181 -14.31 -14.47 -2.87
CA PHE A 181 -13.40 -15.23 -2.01
C PHE A 181 -14.12 -16.30 -1.18
N THR A 182 -13.34 -17.28 -0.72
CA THR A 182 -13.77 -18.33 0.21
C THR A 182 -13.27 -18.01 1.62
N PRO A 183 -14.11 -18.03 2.68
CA PRO A 183 -13.69 -17.65 4.03
C PRO A 183 -12.49 -18.42 4.61
N ARG A 184 -12.33 -19.70 4.24
CA ARG A 184 -11.22 -20.56 4.68
C ARG A 184 -9.88 -20.26 3.99
N ASP A 185 -9.93 -19.52 2.90
CA ASP A 185 -8.77 -19.26 2.06
C ASP A 185 -8.19 -17.86 2.25
N LEU A 186 -8.82 -17.07 3.12
CA LEU A 186 -8.31 -15.79 3.58
C LEU A 186 -6.93 -15.93 4.25
N THR A 187 -6.04 -15.00 3.92
CA THR A 187 -4.66 -14.96 4.45
C THR A 187 -4.60 -14.60 5.94
N ASN A 188 -3.56 -15.04 6.63
CA ASN A 188 -3.28 -14.61 8.01
C ASN A 188 -2.47 -13.30 8.08
N ASP A 189 -2.25 -12.62 6.96
CA ASP A 189 -1.49 -11.37 6.88
C ASP A 189 -2.35 -10.23 6.33
N TRP A 190 -2.43 -9.13 7.09
CA TRP A 190 -3.26 -7.97 6.74
C TRP A 190 -2.88 -7.33 5.41
N ARG A 191 -1.62 -7.52 4.95
CA ARG A 191 -1.14 -6.95 3.70
C ARG A 191 -1.88 -7.51 2.48
N GLY A 192 -2.35 -8.76 2.54
CA GLY A 192 -3.17 -9.35 1.48
C GLY A 192 -4.57 -8.71 1.35
N TYR A 193 -4.99 -7.90 2.32
CA TYR A 193 -6.24 -7.13 2.27
C TYR A 193 -6.03 -5.67 1.90
N ALA A 194 -4.81 -5.15 2.05
CA ALA A 194 -4.52 -3.73 1.91
C ALA A 194 -4.71 -3.17 0.49
N GLY A 195 -4.87 -4.03 -0.51
CA GLY A 195 -5.25 -3.60 -1.85
C GLY A 195 -6.76 -3.39 -2.04
N PHE A 196 -7.58 -3.86 -1.10
CA PHE A 196 -9.04 -3.75 -1.13
C PHE A 196 -9.51 -2.60 -0.23
N ASP A 197 -10.64 -2.01 -0.61
CA ASP A 197 -11.29 -0.91 0.09
C ASP A 197 -12.39 -1.41 1.02
N ALA A 198 -13.13 -2.44 0.60
CA ALA A 198 -14.20 -3.04 1.38
C ALA A 198 -14.29 -4.57 1.21
N ILE A 199 -14.76 -5.24 2.26
CA ILE A 199 -15.05 -6.68 2.27
C ILE A 199 -16.50 -6.89 2.69
N MET A 200 -17.26 -7.61 1.88
CA MET A 200 -18.65 -7.98 2.10
C MET A 200 -18.76 -9.48 2.36
N LEU A 201 -19.47 -9.88 3.40
CA LEU A 201 -19.67 -11.30 3.70
C LEU A 201 -20.91 -11.54 4.55
N THR A 202 -21.34 -12.79 4.66
CA THR A 202 -22.40 -13.15 5.61
C THR A 202 -21.85 -13.34 7.02
N SER A 203 -22.71 -13.24 8.02
CA SER A 203 -22.42 -13.60 9.41
C SER A 203 -22.04 -15.09 9.58
N ALA A 204 -22.56 -15.98 8.72
CA ALA A 204 -22.13 -17.37 8.68
C ALA A 204 -20.69 -17.50 8.14
N ASP A 205 -20.36 -16.76 7.08
CA ASP A 205 -19.00 -16.70 6.54
C ASP A 205 -18.02 -16.16 7.57
N TRP A 206 -18.38 -15.07 8.27
CA TRP A 206 -17.54 -14.48 9.32
C TRP A 206 -17.18 -15.48 10.42
N LYS A 207 -18.13 -16.34 10.81
CA LYS A 207 -17.92 -17.41 11.79
C LYS A 207 -17.04 -18.55 11.24
N ALA A 208 -16.98 -18.72 9.92
CA ALA A 208 -16.18 -19.74 9.25
C ALA A 208 -14.73 -19.31 8.97
N ILE A 209 -14.39 -18.02 9.15
CA ILE A 209 -13.03 -17.51 8.99
C ILE A 209 -12.13 -18.04 10.12
N GLU A 210 -10.94 -18.51 9.76
CA GLU A 210 -9.95 -18.95 10.74
C GLU A 210 -9.49 -17.81 11.67
N PRO A 211 -9.15 -18.07 12.95
CA PRO A 211 -8.79 -17.01 13.91
C PRO A 211 -7.65 -16.10 13.45
N GLY A 212 -6.65 -16.65 12.75
CA GLY A 212 -5.52 -15.88 12.19
C GLY A 212 -5.98 -14.87 11.13
N ALA A 213 -6.79 -15.30 10.17
CA ALA A 213 -7.31 -14.48 9.11
C ALA A 213 -8.28 -13.43 9.65
N LYS A 214 -9.11 -13.79 10.64
CA LYS A 214 -9.97 -12.83 11.36
C LYS A 214 -9.14 -11.74 12.04
N THR A 215 -8.04 -12.12 12.69
CA THR A 215 -7.11 -11.15 13.30
C THR A 215 -6.48 -10.22 12.25
N ALA A 216 -6.07 -10.77 11.10
CA ALA A 216 -5.50 -10.01 10.00
C ALA A 216 -6.52 -9.04 9.38
N LEU A 217 -7.77 -9.45 9.20
CA LEU A 217 -8.88 -8.60 8.77
C LEU A 217 -9.12 -7.47 9.76
N MET A 218 -9.14 -7.76 11.05
CA MET A 218 -9.33 -6.75 12.09
C MET A 218 -8.18 -5.73 12.14
N LYS A 219 -6.95 -6.16 11.84
CA LYS A 219 -5.80 -5.27 11.65
C LYS A 219 -5.92 -4.38 10.42
N TRP A 220 -6.36 -4.95 9.29
CA TRP A 220 -6.64 -4.20 8.06
C TRP A 220 -7.78 -3.20 8.25
N ASN A 221 -8.84 -3.58 8.97
CA ASN A 221 -9.94 -2.69 9.33
C ASN A 221 -9.42 -1.48 10.11
N ARG A 222 -8.56 -1.66 11.13
CA ARG A 222 -7.93 -0.52 11.83
C ARG A 222 -7.13 0.43 10.93
N LEU A 223 -6.62 -0.06 9.80
CA LEU A 223 -5.94 0.75 8.77
C LEU A 223 -6.89 1.47 7.80
N GLY A 224 -8.20 1.39 8.02
CA GLY A 224 -9.23 2.07 7.21
C GLY A 224 -9.98 1.18 6.22
N GLY A 225 -9.90 -0.14 6.37
CA GLY A 225 -10.75 -1.06 5.59
C GLY A 225 -12.19 -1.08 6.10
N ARG A 226 -13.18 -1.20 5.21
CA ARG A 226 -14.59 -1.37 5.59
C ARG A 226 -15.02 -2.83 5.54
N ILE A 227 -15.73 -3.30 6.56
CA ILE A 227 -16.33 -4.63 6.58
C ILE A 227 -17.85 -4.48 6.61
N VAL A 228 -18.55 -5.12 5.68
CA VAL A 228 -20.02 -5.17 5.68
C VAL A 228 -20.45 -6.62 5.89
N ILE A 229 -21.07 -6.89 7.03
CA ILE A 229 -21.54 -8.21 7.42
C ILE A 229 -23.05 -8.28 7.21
N TYR A 230 -23.50 -9.29 6.48
CA TYR A 230 -24.92 -9.57 6.29
C TYR A 230 -25.41 -10.63 7.28
N ALA A 231 -26.29 -10.23 8.20
CA ALA A 231 -26.93 -11.10 9.17
C ALA A 231 -27.85 -12.10 8.45
N VAL A 232 -27.58 -13.39 8.61
CA VAL A 232 -28.44 -14.47 8.06
C VAL A 232 -29.62 -14.79 8.99
N ASP A 233 -29.55 -14.31 10.23
CA ASP A 233 -30.56 -14.44 11.27
C ASP A 233 -30.69 -13.09 11.99
N PRO A 234 -31.91 -12.58 12.22
CA PRO A 234 -32.14 -11.29 12.90
C PRO A 234 -31.58 -11.18 14.32
N SER A 235 -31.26 -12.29 14.98
CA SER A 235 -30.65 -12.32 16.32
C SER A 235 -29.14 -12.07 16.32
N VAL A 236 -28.49 -12.07 15.15
CA VAL A 236 -27.07 -11.79 15.03
C VAL A 236 -26.83 -10.32 15.35
N THR A 237 -25.91 -10.06 16.26
CA THR A 237 -25.39 -8.71 16.57
C THR A 237 -23.88 -8.69 16.39
N LEU A 238 -23.27 -7.52 16.21
CA LEU A 238 -21.81 -7.38 16.12
C LEU A 238 -21.09 -7.96 17.36
N LEU A 239 -21.64 -7.74 18.56
CA LEU A 239 -21.14 -8.35 19.80
C LEU A 239 -21.13 -9.88 19.74
N SER A 240 -22.22 -10.50 19.22
CA SER A 240 -22.28 -11.96 19.05
C SER A 240 -21.25 -12.51 18.06
N LEU A 241 -20.69 -11.65 17.20
CA LEU A 241 -19.64 -11.95 16.24
C LEU A 241 -18.23 -11.70 16.79
N GLY A 242 -18.12 -11.28 18.06
CA GLY A 242 -16.86 -10.98 18.74
C GLY A 242 -16.27 -9.63 18.34
N ILE A 243 -17.12 -8.64 18.07
CA ILE A 243 -16.72 -7.26 17.74
C ILE A 243 -17.15 -6.39 18.93
N GLU A 244 -16.19 -6.04 19.78
CA GLU A 244 -16.43 -5.41 21.08
C GLU A 244 -16.70 -3.90 21.00
N ASP A 245 -16.16 -3.23 19.97
CA ASP A 245 -16.30 -1.78 19.72
C ASP A 245 -17.65 -1.40 19.06
N ALA A 246 -18.69 -2.20 19.27
CA ALA A 246 -19.97 -2.07 18.55
C ALA A 246 -20.97 -1.15 19.27
N GLU A 247 -21.50 -0.19 18.51
CA GLU A 247 -22.63 0.67 18.86
C GLU A 247 -23.84 0.28 17.99
N GLY A 248 -24.60 -0.71 18.46
CA GLY A 248 -25.70 -1.29 17.69
C GLY A 248 -25.21 -2.12 16.51
N ASP A 249 -25.56 -1.69 15.30
CA ASP A 249 -25.21 -2.37 14.04
C ASP A 249 -23.94 -1.81 13.37
N GLU A 250 -23.28 -0.86 14.02
CA GLU A 250 -22.04 -0.27 13.53
C GLU A 250 -20.92 -0.43 14.57
N ALA A 251 -19.68 -0.53 14.10
CA ALA A 251 -18.48 -0.46 14.94
C ALA A 251 -17.41 0.34 14.22
N TYR A 252 -16.79 1.29 14.92
CA TYR A 252 -15.69 2.09 14.39
C TYR A 252 -14.39 1.72 15.12
N ARG A 253 -13.39 1.28 14.37
CA ARG A 253 -12.11 0.82 14.93
C ARG A 253 -10.98 1.58 14.25
N SER A 254 -10.40 2.53 14.98
CA SER A 254 -9.37 3.40 14.42
C SER A 254 -9.92 4.08 13.15
N TRP A 255 -9.32 3.87 11.97
CA TRP A 255 -9.81 4.47 10.72
C TRP A 255 -10.86 3.63 9.97
N GLY A 256 -11.14 2.41 10.42
CA GLY A 256 -12.08 1.51 9.73
C GLY A 256 -13.45 1.46 10.37
N SER A 257 -14.38 0.88 9.61
CA SER A 257 -15.76 0.67 10.03
C SER A 257 -16.21 -0.76 9.76
N ILE A 258 -17.13 -1.23 10.59
CA ILE A 258 -17.84 -2.49 10.43
C ILE A 258 -19.33 -2.18 10.51
N GLU A 259 -20.10 -2.67 9.55
CA GLU A 259 -21.55 -2.46 9.49
C GLU A 259 -22.24 -3.83 9.40
N LEU A 260 -23.30 -4.00 10.18
CA LEU A 260 -24.17 -5.16 10.16
C LEU A 260 -25.48 -4.81 9.45
N LEU A 261 -25.81 -5.57 8.41
CA LEU A 261 -27.02 -5.39 7.63
C LEU A 261 -27.83 -6.67 7.62
N GLU A 262 -29.15 -6.58 7.60
CA GLU A 262 -29.99 -7.77 7.40
C GLU A 262 -29.84 -8.30 5.96
N LEU A 263 -29.61 -9.62 5.83
CA LEU A 263 -29.70 -10.28 4.53
C LEU A 263 -31.18 -10.48 4.19
N PRO A 264 -31.67 -9.99 3.03
CA PRO A 264 -33.03 -10.27 2.61
C PRO A 264 -33.30 -11.78 2.53
N ALA A 265 -34.51 -12.22 2.88
CA ALA A 265 -34.88 -13.64 2.84
C ALA A 265 -34.72 -14.28 1.45
N SER A 266 -34.71 -13.48 0.38
CA SER A 266 -34.41 -13.92 -0.99
C SER A 266 -32.93 -14.27 -1.22
N GLY A 267 -32.03 -13.84 -0.34
CA GLY A 267 -30.58 -13.86 -0.54
C GLY A 267 -30.08 -12.83 -1.56
N LEU A 268 -30.98 -12.02 -2.13
CA LEU A 268 -30.67 -11.06 -3.18
C LEU A 268 -30.56 -9.64 -2.62
N LEU A 269 -29.40 -9.04 -2.83
CA LEU A 269 -29.09 -7.66 -2.47
C LEU A 269 -29.78 -6.69 -3.44
N ASN A 270 -30.22 -5.55 -2.92
CA ASN A 270 -30.70 -4.46 -3.76
C ASN A 270 -29.50 -3.78 -4.43
N ALA A 271 -29.36 -3.95 -5.75
CA ALA A 271 -28.20 -3.45 -6.47
C ALA A 271 -28.03 -1.93 -6.33
N SER A 272 -29.09 -1.13 -6.52
CA SER A 272 -29.00 0.33 -6.41
C SER A 272 -28.58 0.80 -5.01
N ARG A 273 -29.15 0.21 -3.95
CA ARG A 273 -28.77 0.51 -2.56
C ARG A 273 -27.33 0.11 -2.29
N THR A 274 -26.91 -1.07 -2.74
CA THR A 274 -25.55 -1.58 -2.54
C THR A 274 -24.53 -0.72 -3.26
N MET A 275 -24.83 -0.30 -4.49
CA MET A 275 -24.00 0.62 -5.27
C MET A 275 -23.85 1.97 -4.58
N ALA A 276 -24.96 2.53 -4.08
CA ALA A 276 -24.93 3.80 -3.37
C ALA A 276 -24.09 3.71 -2.09
N MET A 277 -24.27 2.65 -1.30
CA MET A 277 -23.52 2.38 -0.08
C MET A 277 -22.00 2.28 -0.31
N MET A 278 -21.59 1.70 -1.44
CA MET A 278 -20.17 1.57 -1.78
C MET A 278 -19.58 2.84 -2.41
N LYS A 279 -20.41 3.70 -3.00
CA LYS A 279 -19.99 4.99 -3.59
C LYS A 279 -20.05 6.18 -2.63
N THR A 280 -20.59 6.02 -1.42
CA THR A 280 -20.62 7.12 -0.44
C THR A 280 -19.20 7.68 -0.25
N GLY A 281 -19.04 8.99 -0.08
CA GLY A 281 -17.74 9.65 0.17
C GLY A 281 -17.01 9.19 1.44
N GLU A 282 -17.53 8.16 2.11
CA GLU A 282 -16.86 7.39 3.14
C GLU A 282 -15.92 6.30 2.58
N LEU A 283 -15.93 6.02 1.28
CA LEU A 283 -15.01 5.08 0.64
C LEU A 283 -14.40 5.73 -0.59
N ASP A 284 -13.31 6.46 -0.39
CA ASP A 284 -12.51 6.95 -1.51
C ASP A 284 -11.68 5.81 -2.06
N PRO A 285 -11.81 5.45 -3.36
CA PRO A 285 -11.02 4.38 -3.95
C PRO A 285 -9.53 4.66 -3.79
N ARG A 286 -8.76 3.72 -3.22
CA ARG A 286 -7.31 3.90 -3.01
C ARG A 286 -6.55 4.30 -4.28
N ALA A 287 -6.93 3.73 -5.43
CA ALA A 287 -6.37 4.11 -6.73
C ALA A 287 -6.51 5.62 -7.00
N SER A 288 -7.67 6.21 -6.69
CA SER A 288 -7.92 7.66 -6.80
C SER A 288 -6.95 8.48 -5.96
N ILE A 289 -6.68 8.04 -4.73
CA ILE A 289 -5.77 8.73 -3.81
C ILE A 289 -4.35 8.78 -4.41
N PHE A 290 -3.86 7.63 -4.88
CA PHE A 290 -2.48 7.49 -5.38
C PHE A 290 -2.24 8.16 -6.75
N GLY A 291 -3.26 8.15 -7.63
CA GLY A 291 -3.15 8.66 -9.00
C GLY A 291 -3.65 10.09 -9.21
N LYS A 292 -4.63 10.57 -8.42
CA LYS A 292 -5.32 11.85 -8.67
C LYS A 292 -5.28 12.82 -7.49
N GLU A 293 -5.69 12.40 -6.29
CA GLU A 293 -5.87 13.30 -5.15
C GLU A 293 -4.57 13.96 -4.71
N LEU A 294 -3.50 13.17 -4.59
CA LEU A 294 -2.18 13.67 -4.17
C LEU A 294 -1.54 14.60 -5.20
N VAL A 295 -1.90 14.45 -6.48
CA VAL A 295 -1.42 15.34 -7.54
C VAL A 295 -2.09 16.73 -7.42
N SER A 296 -3.37 16.76 -7.09
CA SER A 296 -4.15 18.00 -7.02
C SER A 296 -4.04 18.72 -5.67
N SER A 297 -3.77 17.99 -4.58
CA SER A 297 -3.94 18.51 -3.22
C SER A 297 -3.01 17.85 -2.19
N TRP A 298 -1.69 17.97 -2.38
CA TRP A 298 -0.71 17.45 -1.41
C TRP A 298 0.11 18.56 -0.72
N PRO A 299 -0.33 19.03 0.47
CA PRO A 299 0.40 20.06 1.23
C PRO A 299 1.86 19.71 1.51
N LEU A 300 2.17 18.43 1.73
CA LEU A 300 3.55 17.99 1.96
C LEU A 300 4.44 18.28 0.74
N GLN A 301 3.94 18.04 -0.48
CA GLN A 301 4.67 18.38 -1.71
C GLN A 301 4.89 19.88 -1.84
N TYR A 302 3.85 20.70 -1.60
CA TYR A 302 3.98 22.15 -1.69
C TYR A 302 4.94 22.72 -0.64
N SER A 303 4.90 22.21 0.60
CA SER A 303 5.81 22.61 1.67
C SER A 303 7.28 22.27 1.38
N PHE A 304 7.51 21.21 0.62
CA PHE A 304 8.84 20.78 0.22
C PHE A 304 9.49 21.73 -0.81
N GLY A 305 8.65 22.48 -1.55
CA GLY A 305 9.04 23.56 -2.44
C GLY A 305 9.66 23.11 -3.78
N GLU A 306 9.78 24.05 -4.72
CA GLU A 306 10.32 23.77 -6.05
C GLU A 306 11.86 23.79 -6.08
N ARG A 307 12.44 22.97 -6.97
CA ARG A 307 13.86 23.02 -7.26
C ARG A 307 14.14 24.01 -8.40
N SER A 308 14.81 25.11 -8.08
CA SER A 308 15.30 26.02 -9.11
C SER A 308 16.33 25.32 -10.01
N PHE A 309 16.08 25.38 -11.32
CA PHE A 309 17.06 25.03 -12.33
C PHE A 309 17.47 26.31 -13.02
N ASN A 310 18.77 26.50 -13.25
CA ASN A 310 19.29 27.63 -13.99
C ASN A 310 19.79 27.16 -15.37
N PRO A 311 18.96 27.22 -16.43
CA PRO A 311 19.35 26.84 -17.78
C PRO A 311 20.53 27.65 -18.29
N VAL A 312 20.59 28.93 -17.93
CA VAL A 312 21.62 29.87 -18.40
C VAL A 312 23.00 29.41 -17.96
N PHE A 313 23.15 28.99 -16.69
CA PHE A 313 24.41 28.46 -16.19
C PHE A 313 24.90 27.25 -17.01
N PHE A 314 23.99 26.32 -17.35
CA PHE A 314 24.35 25.15 -18.16
C PHE A 314 24.73 25.53 -19.60
N ILE A 315 23.99 26.45 -20.21
CA ILE A 315 24.30 26.99 -21.55
C ILE A 315 25.68 27.66 -21.57
N LEU A 316 26.02 28.44 -20.54
CA LEU A 316 27.34 29.08 -20.44
C LEU A 316 28.48 28.06 -20.36
N ILE A 317 28.29 26.96 -19.61
CA ILE A 317 29.27 25.86 -19.56
C ILE A 317 29.44 25.21 -20.94
N LEU A 318 28.35 24.94 -21.65
CA LEU A 318 28.41 24.34 -22.99
C LEU A 318 29.10 25.26 -24.01
N ILE A 319 28.84 26.58 -23.95
CA ILE A 319 29.52 27.57 -24.80
C ILE A 319 31.01 27.60 -24.49
N ALA A 320 31.38 27.68 -23.21
CA ALA A 320 32.78 27.67 -22.79
C ALA A 320 33.50 26.40 -23.26
N PHE A 321 32.86 25.24 -23.11
CA PHE A 321 33.39 23.97 -23.58
C PHE A 321 33.58 23.95 -25.11
N GLY A 322 32.59 24.43 -25.87
CA GLY A 322 32.68 24.53 -27.33
C GLY A 322 33.82 25.43 -27.80
N ILE A 323 34.04 26.57 -27.12
CA ILE A 323 35.17 27.48 -27.39
C ILE A 323 36.50 26.81 -27.07
N ILE A 324 36.59 26.06 -25.97
CA ILE A 324 37.83 25.38 -25.55
C ILE A 324 38.19 24.25 -26.54
N VAL A 325 37.22 23.41 -26.90
CA VAL A 325 37.45 22.25 -27.79
C VAL A 325 37.69 22.65 -29.23
N GLY A 326 37.01 23.68 -29.73
CA GLY A 326 37.14 24.14 -31.11
C GLY A 326 38.27 25.17 -31.26
N PRO A 327 37.96 26.47 -31.15
CA PRO A 327 38.93 27.54 -31.37
C PRO A 327 40.22 27.39 -30.55
N VAL A 328 40.14 27.21 -29.23
CA VAL A 328 41.33 27.21 -28.38
C VAL A 328 42.20 25.99 -28.66
N ASN A 329 41.61 24.80 -28.77
CA ASN A 329 42.37 23.59 -29.08
C ASN A 329 43.08 23.67 -30.44
N LEU A 330 42.37 24.13 -31.48
CA LEU A 330 42.93 24.21 -32.84
C LEU A 330 43.97 25.32 -33.00
N PHE A 331 43.72 26.51 -32.44
CA PHE A 331 44.58 27.68 -32.65
C PHE A 331 45.66 27.86 -31.58
N VAL A 332 45.50 27.27 -30.39
CA VAL A 332 46.46 27.40 -29.29
C VAL A 332 47.22 26.09 -29.04
N PHE A 333 46.51 24.98 -28.79
CA PHE A 333 47.14 23.73 -28.35
C PHE A 333 47.66 22.85 -29.50
N ALA A 334 47.04 22.93 -30.68
CA ALA A 334 47.37 22.13 -31.86
C ALA A 334 47.59 22.99 -33.11
N LYS A 335 48.39 24.05 -32.96
CA LYS A 335 48.81 24.97 -34.03
C LYS A 335 49.34 24.22 -35.26
N SER A 336 49.30 24.89 -36.42
CA SER A 336 49.78 24.35 -37.70
C SER A 336 51.18 23.72 -37.57
N GLY A 337 51.32 22.44 -37.91
CA GLY A 337 52.54 21.63 -37.73
C GLY A 337 52.53 20.69 -36.52
N GLN A 338 51.65 20.89 -35.53
CA GLN A 338 51.54 20.05 -34.32
C GLN A 338 50.16 19.38 -34.19
N ARG A 339 49.46 19.18 -35.32
CA ARG A 339 48.09 18.63 -35.34
C ARG A 339 47.97 17.24 -34.71
N HIS A 340 49.06 16.47 -34.64
CA HIS A 340 49.09 15.20 -33.91
C HIS A 340 48.75 15.37 -32.42
N ARG A 341 48.93 16.56 -31.83
CA ARG A 341 48.54 16.85 -30.44
C ARG A 341 47.03 16.80 -30.22
N LEU A 342 46.20 16.98 -31.26
CA LEU A 342 44.74 16.84 -31.18
C LEU A 342 44.32 15.47 -30.66
N PHE A 343 45.08 14.42 -30.99
CA PHE A 343 44.81 13.06 -30.52
C PHE A 343 44.97 12.91 -29.00
N ILE A 344 45.69 13.83 -28.34
CA ILE A 344 45.92 13.81 -26.89
C ILE A 344 45.10 14.92 -26.21
N THR A 345 45.07 16.13 -26.77
CA THR A 345 44.41 17.29 -26.16
C THR A 345 42.90 17.15 -26.16
N THR A 346 42.30 16.57 -27.20
CA THR A 346 40.84 16.41 -27.30
C THR A 346 40.30 15.43 -26.25
N PRO A 347 40.90 14.23 -26.05
CA PRO A 347 40.55 13.36 -24.93
C PRO A 347 40.78 14.00 -23.56
N ILE A 348 41.89 14.72 -23.33
CA ILE A 348 42.18 15.35 -22.03
C ILE A 348 41.18 16.47 -21.70
N ILE A 349 40.88 17.34 -22.66
CA ILE A 349 39.89 18.42 -22.47
C ILE A 349 38.52 17.81 -22.17
N SER A 350 38.13 16.76 -22.90
CA SER A 350 36.85 16.07 -22.69
C SER A 350 36.79 15.40 -21.31
N LEU A 351 37.88 14.75 -20.87
CA LEU A 351 37.99 14.13 -19.55
C LEU A 351 37.92 15.18 -18.43
N THR A 352 38.63 16.30 -18.59
CA THR A 352 38.66 17.40 -17.62
C THR A 352 37.29 18.06 -17.51
N ALA A 353 36.62 18.33 -18.64
CA ALA A 353 35.28 18.88 -18.65
C ALA A 353 34.25 17.92 -18.02
N SER A 354 34.36 16.62 -18.30
CA SER A 354 33.51 15.59 -17.69
C SER A 354 33.71 15.53 -16.18
N ALA A 355 34.96 15.56 -15.71
CA ALA A 355 35.28 15.59 -14.28
C ALA A 355 34.77 16.87 -13.60
N LEU A 356 34.94 18.03 -14.24
CA LEU A 356 34.43 19.31 -13.73
C LEU A 356 32.89 19.30 -13.63
N LEU A 357 32.21 18.79 -14.66
CA LEU A 357 30.76 18.71 -14.68
C LEU A 357 30.24 17.74 -13.61
N LEU A 358 30.92 16.60 -13.39
CA LEU A 358 30.62 15.69 -12.30
C LEU A 358 30.78 16.38 -10.93
N LEU A 359 31.88 17.10 -10.73
CA LEU A 359 32.10 17.86 -9.49
C LEU A 359 31.00 18.89 -9.26
N ILE A 360 30.65 19.67 -10.29
CA ILE A 360 29.56 20.66 -10.20
C ILE A 360 28.24 19.98 -9.82
N ILE A 361 27.89 18.85 -10.45
CA ILE A 361 26.67 18.10 -10.11
C ILE A 361 26.71 17.68 -8.64
N VAL A 362 27.83 17.12 -8.16
CA VAL A 362 27.96 16.69 -6.76
C VAL A 362 27.86 17.88 -5.79
N PHE A 363 28.45 19.03 -6.13
CA PHE A 363 28.36 20.24 -5.29
C PHE A 363 26.95 20.85 -5.26
N GLN A 364 26.21 20.81 -6.37
CA GLN A 364 24.85 21.37 -6.46
C GLN A 364 23.78 20.42 -5.92
N ASP A 365 23.89 19.12 -6.23
CA ASP A 365 22.88 18.11 -5.91
C ASP A 365 23.17 17.41 -4.58
N GLY A 366 24.44 17.37 -4.16
CA GLY A 366 24.89 16.59 -3.00
C GLY A 366 24.84 15.08 -3.22
N PHE A 367 25.28 14.33 -2.21
CA PHE A 367 25.06 12.88 -2.11
C PHE A 367 23.83 12.58 -1.26
N GLY A 368 23.14 11.47 -1.56
CA GLY A 368 21.96 11.03 -0.82
C GLY A 368 20.71 11.81 -1.21
N GLY A 369 19.90 12.23 -0.24
CA GLY A 369 18.73 13.08 -0.50
C GLY A 369 18.17 13.76 0.73
N LYS A 370 17.16 14.59 0.53
CA LYS A 370 16.40 15.26 1.59
C LYS A 370 14.92 14.95 1.41
N GLY A 371 14.17 14.88 2.51
CA GLY A 371 12.74 14.63 2.43
C GLY A 371 11.97 15.19 3.62
N HIS A 372 10.66 15.31 3.45
CA HIS A 372 9.70 15.58 4.52
C HIS A 372 8.78 14.37 4.68
N ARG A 373 8.41 14.06 5.93
CA ARG A 373 7.45 12.97 6.22
C ARG A 373 6.46 13.37 7.30
N LEU A 374 5.25 12.86 7.14
CA LEU A 374 4.16 13.02 8.09
C LEU A 374 3.54 11.64 8.36
N ALA A 375 3.27 11.31 9.62
CA ALA A 375 2.62 10.06 9.99
C ALA A 375 1.39 10.32 10.86
N LEU A 376 0.27 9.72 10.49
CA LEU A 376 -0.85 9.48 11.38
C LEU A 376 -0.62 8.13 12.05
N VAL A 377 -0.69 8.11 13.38
CA VAL A 377 -0.39 6.93 14.18
C VAL A 377 -1.51 6.71 15.17
N GLU A 378 -2.18 5.57 15.09
CA GLU A 378 -3.12 5.15 16.12
C GLU A 378 -2.49 4.05 16.97
N VAL A 379 -2.34 4.32 18.25
CA VAL A 379 -1.79 3.37 19.23
C VAL A 379 -2.92 2.63 19.92
N GLN A 380 -2.80 1.32 20.00
CA GLN A 380 -3.76 0.42 20.65
C GLN A 380 -3.02 -0.34 21.77
N PRO A 381 -3.06 0.18 23.02
CA PRO A 381 -2.32 -0.38 24.14
C PRO A 381 -2.68 -1.84 24.46
N GLU A 382 -3.96 -2.22 24.34
CA GLU A 382 -4.43 -3.58 24.58
C GLU A 382 -3.82 -4.59 23.60
N GLU A 383 -3.60 -4.16 22.36
CA GLU A 383 -2.99 -4.96 21.31
C GLU A 383 -1.45 -4.81 21.25
N ASN A 384 -0.86 -3.94 22.08
CA ASN A 384 0.56 -3.54 22.03
C ASN A 384 1.03 -3.19 20.61
N THR A 385 0.19 -2.45 19.87
CA THR A 385 0.33 -2.23 18.44
C THR A 385 0.07 -0.77 18.06
N ALA A 386 0.87 -0.26 17.13
CA ALA A 386 0.69 1.02 16.47
C ALA A 386 0.35 0.80 15.00
N TYR A 387 -0.75 1.42 14.56
CA TYR A 387 -1.21 1.46 13.18
C TYR A 387 -0.75 2.77 12.56
N ILE A 388 0.03 2.70 11.49
CA ILE A 388 0.73 3.87 10.95
C ILE A 388 0.34 4.06 9.50
N HIS A 389 -0.13 5.26 9.19
CA HIS A 389 -0.30 5.77 7.84
C HIS A 389 0.66 6.96 7.65
N GLN A 390 1.73 6.74 6.89
CA GLN A 390 2.80 7.70 6.68
C GLN A 390 2.81 8.19 5.23
N GLN A 391 2.90 9.49 5.06
CA GLN A 391 3.19 10.15 3.79
C GLN A 391 4.62 10.64 3.79
N GLN A 392 5.30 10.53 2.66
CA GLN A 392 6.65 11.04 2.53
C GLN A 392 6.93 11.54 1.11
N ILE A 393 7.67 12.64 1.04
CA ILE A 393 8.24 13.16 -0.20
C ILE A 393 9.74 13.29 -0.03
N ALA A 394 10.49 12.91 -1.06
CA ALA A 394 11.93 13.02 -1.07
C ALA A 394 12.44 13.52 -2.42
N ARG A 395 13.54 14.27 -2.35
CA ARG A 395 14.35 14.69 -3.49
C ARG A 395 15.77 14.17 -3.30
N THR A 396 16.23 13.45 -4.30
CA THR A 396 17.51 12.78 -4.30
C THR A 396 18.55 13.63 -5.04
N GLY A 397 19.77 13.64 -4.53
CA GLY A 397 20.96 14.07 -5.25
C GLY A 397 21.58 12.88 -5.98
N VAL A 398 22.91 12.76 -5.91
CA VAL A 398 23.62 11.59 -6.43
C VAL A 398 23.48 10.43 -5.43
N LEU A 399 22.84 9.35 -5.86
CA LEU A 399 22.72 8.12 -5.08
C LEU A 399 23.80 7.12 -5.49
N LEU A 400 24.47 6.52 -4.50
CA LEU A 400 25.40 5.40 -4.69
C LEU A 400 24.70 4.04 -4.61
N ASN A 401 23.55 4.00 -3.91
CA ASN A 401 22.66 2.85 -3.83
C ASN A 401 21.22 3.37 -3.85
N THR A 402 20.35 2.68 -4.60
CA THR A 402 18.91 2.97 -4.73
C THR A 402 18.05 1.92 -4.04
N SER A 403 18.65 0.80 -3.63
CA SER A 403 17.95 -0.28 -2.92
C SER A 403 17.94 0.00 -1.43
N PHE A 404 16.86 -0.41 -0.77
CA PHE A 404 16.71 -0.26 0.68
C PHE A 404 15.90 -1.42 1.27
N THR A 405 16.06 -1.60 2.57
CA THR A 405 15.37 -2.62 3.33
C THR A 405 14.40 -1.95 4.29
N THR A 406 13.16 -2.46 4.38
CA THR A 406 12.15 -1.98 5.33
C THR A 406 11.57 -3.13 6.15
N LYS A 407 10.84 -2.81 7.23
CA LYS A 407 10.20 -3.81 8.09
C LYS A 407 9.22 -4.65 7.24
N ASN A 408 9.20 -5.97 7.39
CA ASN A 408 8.28 -6.83 6.61
C ASN A 408 6.80 -6.63 6.97
N ASN A 409 6.49 -5.78 7.95
CA ASN A 409 5.11 -5.45 8.30
C ASN A 409 4.70 -4.06 7.74
N ALA A 410 5.15 -3.74 6.54
CA ALA A 410 4.90 -2.47 5.86
C ALA A 410 4.57 -2.67 4.37
N ILE A 411 3.84 -1.70 3.83
CA ILE A 411 3.52 -1.55 2.41
C ILE A 411 4.04 -0.18 2.00
N VAL A 412 4.88 -0.15 0.97
CA VAL A 412 5.36 1.09 0.36
C VAL A 412 4.70 1.22 -0.99
N THR A 413 3.91 2.27 -1.16
CA THR A 413 3.14 2.55 -2.37
C THR A 413 3.68 3.83 -3.01
N PRO A 414 4.20 3.79 -4.25
CA PRO A 414 4.54 5.00 -4.96
C PRO A 414 3.29 5.81 -5.26
N VAL A 415 3.39 7.13 -5.22
CA VAL A 415 2.29 8.03 -5.55
C VAL A 415 2.69 8.99 -6.65
N ALA A 416 1.71 9.43 -7.43
CA ALA A 416 1.94 10.41 -8.47
C ALA A 416 2.19 11.81 -7.86
N LEU A 417 3.10 12.54 -8.48
CA LEU A 417 3.43 13.92 -8.14
C LEU A 417 2.89 14.87 -9.20
N ASP A 418 2.72 16.14 -8.81
CA ASP A 418 2.56 17.20 -9.81
C ASP A 418 3.73 17.25 -10.81
N ALA A 419 3.42 17.58 -12.06
CA ALA A 419 4.34 17.45 -13.16
C ALA A 419 5.49 18.44 -13.05
N SER A 420 6.69 17.90 -12.82
CA SER A 420 7.93 18.66 -12.79
C SER A 420 9.03 17.94 -13.56
N ARG A 421 10.11 18.64 -13.91
CA ARG A 421 11.30 18.03 -14.53
C ARG A 421 12.00 16.99 -13.63
N TRP A 422 11.67 16.96 -12.34
CA TRP A 422 12.27 16.10 -11.33
C TRP A 422 11.33 14.95 -10.94
N ALA A 423 10.02 15.15 -11.06
CA ALA A 423 9.01 14.14 -10.82
C ALA A 423 9.11 13.01 -11.87
N ARG A 424 9.24 11.77 -11.40
CA ARG A 424 9.31 10.59 -12.28
C ARG A 424 7.98 9.92 -12.49
N ILE A 425 7.12 9.97 -11.48
CA ILE A 425 5.81 9.34 -11.47
C ILE A 425 4.79 10.46 -11.53
N THR A 426 4.14 10.62 -12.66
CA THR A 426 3.08 11.61 -12.87
C THR A 426 1.94 10.96 -13.64
N PRO A 427 0.71 11.49 -13.58
CA PRO A 427 -0.36 10.97 -14.43
C PRO A 427 -0.07 11.24 -15.91
N ARG A 428 0.65 12.32 -16.23
CA ARG A 428 0.96 12.75 -17.60
C ARG A 428 1.92 11.82 -18.36
N ASN A 429 2.79 11.12 -17.65
CA ASN A 429 3.73 10.15 -18.25
C ASN A 429 3.37 8.71 -17.88
N GLY A 430 2.11 8.46 -17.50
CA GLY A 430 1.64 7.12 -17.18
C GLY A 430 2.35 6.43 -16.04
N GLY A 431 2.74 7.18 -15.01
CA GLY A 431 3.52 6.63 -13.88
C GLY A 431 5.01 6.42 -14.19
N GLY A 432 5.46 6.74 -15.41
CA GLY A 432 6.86 6.83 -15.79
C GLY A 432 7.53 5.51 -16.15
N GLU A 433 6.74 4.50 -16.55
CA GLU A 433 7.22 3.16 -16.94
C GLU A 433 8.15 2.53 -15.90
N SER A 434 7.81 2.76 -14.63
CA SER A 434 8.69 2.45 -13.51
C SER A 434 8.83 0.94 -13.33
N ARG A 435 10.07 0.49 -13.08
CA ARG A 435 10.39 -0.92 -12.80
C ARG A 435 10.76 -1.11 -11.33
N TYR A 436 9.87 -1.73 -10.58
CA TYR A 436 10.05 -2.04 -9.17
C TYR A 436 10.39 -3.51 -8.97
N ARG A 437 11.17 -3.79 -7.93
CA ARG A 437 11.38 -5.16 -7.45
C ARG A 437 11.29 -5.18 -5.94
N ILE A 438 10.59 -6.19 -5.43
CA ILE A 438 10.49 -6.51 -4.01
C ILE A 438 10.88 -7.98 -3.82
N SER A 439 11.77 -8.23 -2.86
CA SER A 439 12.12 -9.57 -2.42
C SER A 439 12.05 -9.67 -0.90
N ASN A 440 11.80 -10.88 -0.39
CA ASN A 440 11.93 -11.12 1.04
C ASN A 440 13.41 -11.09 1.43
N GLY A 441 13.75 -10.19 2.34
CA GLY A 441 15.10 -10.07 2.90
C GLY A 441 15.32 -10.99 4.10
N GLU A 442 16.50 -10.87 4.72
CA GLU A 442 16.81 -11.59 5.94
C GLU A 442 16.03 -11.05 7.16
N LYS A 443 15.81 -11.88 8.19
CA LYS A 443 15.25 -11.44 9.49
C LYS A 443 13.91 -10.69 9.40
N ASN A 444 12.99 -11.16 8.56
CA ASN A 444 11.65 -10.58 8.43
C ASN A 444 11.69 -9.11 7.97
N THR A 445 12.45 -8.84 6.91
CA THR A 445 12.48 -7.57 6.20
C THR A 445 12.01 -7.73 4.75
N LEU A 446 11.67 -6.61 4.11
CA LEU A 446 11.45 -6.51 2.67
C LEU A 446 12.60 -5.74 2.06
N ASP A 447 13.20 -6.30 1.01
CA ASP A 447 14.23 -5.64 0.21
C ASP A 447 13.59 -5.06 -1.05
N LEU A 448 13.71 -3.74 -1.20
CA LEU A 448 13.13 -2.96 -2.29
C LEU A 448 14.25 -2.43 -3.17
N SER A 449 14.11 -2.61 -4.48
CA SER A 449 15.08 -2.18 -5.49
C SER A 449 14.41 -1.76 -6.79
N GLY A 450 15.18 -1.16 -7.69
CA GLY A 450 14.67 -0.61 -8.95
C GLY A 450 14.32 0.87 -8.80
N ASP A 451 13.15 1.24 -9.29
CA ASP A 451 12.80 2.64 -9.55
C ASP A 451 12.16 3.39 -8.37
N TRP A 452 12.14 2.79 -7.18
CA TRP A 452 11.67 3.42 -5.93
C TRP A 452 12.38 4.75 -5.64
N TYR A 453 13.68 4.81 -5.94
CA TYR A 453 14.48 6.02 -5.91
C TYR A 453 15.52 5.99 -7.03
N LYS A 454 15.59 7.04 -7.84
CA LYS A 454 16.70 7.29 -8.78
C LYS A 454 17.46 8.53 -8.34
N SER A 455 18.70 8.65 -8.78
CA SER A 455 19.48 9.88 -8.61
C SER A 455 18.74 11.07 -9.22
N ARG A 456 18.89 12.24 -8.59
CA ARG A 456 18.49 13.55 -9.14
C ARG A 456 17.01 13.60 -9.53
N SER A 457 16.14 13.17 -8.64
CA SER A 457 14.70 12.98 -8.93
C SER A 457 13.85 13.19 -7.67
N GLU A 458 12.55 13.39 -7.86
CA GLU A 458 11.55 13.53 -6.80
C GLU A 458 10.62 12.34 -6.77
N TYR A 459 10.31 11.89 -5.55
CA TYR A 459 9.46 10.74 -5.28
C TYR A 459 8.54 11.01 -4.11
N GLY A 460 7.27 10.64 -4.31
CA GLY A 460 6.29 10.53 -3.25
C GLY A 460 6.02 9.07 -2.92
N HIS A 461 5.81 8.77 -1.64
CA HIS A 461 5.32 7.46 -1.21
C HIS A 461 4.28 7.61 -0.11
N ILE A 462 3.30 6.69 -0.11
CA ILE A 462 2.52 6.35 1.08
C ILE A 462 3.11 5.06 1.65
N VAL A 463 3.32 5.06 2.96
CA VAL A 463 3.83 3.91 3.71
C VAL A 463 2.80 3.55 4.77
N THR A 464 2.21 2.37 4.65
CA THR A 464 1.28 1.83 5.65
C THR A 464 1.99 0.73 6.41
N SER A 465 1.96 0.76 7.74
CA SER A 465 2.62 -0.28 8.54
C SER A 465 1.90 -0.56 9.85
N ILE A 466 2.16 -1.75 10.38
CA ILE A 466 1.75 -2.14 11.73
C ILE A 466 3.02 -2.43 12.52
N GLN A 467 3.21 -1.73 13.63
CA GLN A 467 4.41 -1.87 14.46
C GLN A 467 4.05 -2.27 15.88
N SER A 468 4.78 -3.20 16.48
CA SER A 468 4.61 -3.46 17.90
C SER A 468 5.15 -2.28 18.70
N THR A 469 4.39 -1.83 19.70
CA THR A 469 4.79 -0.76 20.61
C THR A 469 4.30 -1.06 22.01
N ARG A 470 5.07 -0.62 23.01
CA ARG A 470 4.63 -0.55 24.41
C ARG A 470 4.34 0.88 24.85
N GLY A 471 4.66 1.85 23.99
CA GLY A 471 4.45 3.26 24.25
C GLY A 471 2.96 3.58 24.35
N ARG A 472 2.59 4.28 25.41
CA ARG A 472 1.23 4.69 25.78
C ARG A 472 1.30 5.89 26.72
N LEU A 473 0.16 6.57 26.88
CA LEU A 473 -0.04 7.57 27.91
C LEU A 473 -0.85 6.96 29.06
N GLU A 474 -0.36 7.14 30.28
CA GLU A 474 -1.01 6.68 31.50
C GLU A 474 -1.51 7.87 32.32
N LEU A 475 -2.77 7.84 32.73
CA LEU A 475 -3.37 8.83 33.62
C LEU A 475 -2.98 8.50 35.06
N LEU A 476 -2.37 9.47 35.76
CA LEU A 476 -1.95 9.29 37.15
C LEU A 476 -2.96 9.83 38.16
N SER A 477 -3.82 10.76 37.77
CA SER A 477 -4.78 11.41 38.66
C SER A 477 -6.01 11.82 37.86
N PRO A 478 -7.10 11.02 37.87
CA PRO A 478 -8.30 11.33 37.10
C PRO A 478 -9.14 12.45 37.74
N ASN A 479 -9.05 12.62 39.07
CA ASN A 479 -9.85 13.59 39.81
C ASN A 479 -9.13 14.94 39.91
N GLY A 480 -9.81 16.02 39.50
CA GLY A 480 -9.28 17.38 39.55
C GLY A 480 -8.47 17.72 38.30
N ARG A 481 -7.22 18.16 38.46
CA ARG A 481 -6.34 18.51 37.34
C ARG A 481 -5.58 17.26 36.87
N PRO A 482 -5.87 16.72 35.67
CA PRO A 482 -5.27 15.49 35.22
C PRO A 482 -3.77 15.65 35.02
N SER A 483 -3.06 14.57 35.34
CA SER A 483 -1.63 14.44 35.09
C SER A 483 -1.35 13.11 34.43
N LEU A 484 -0.42 13.11 33.49
CA LEU A 484 -0.09 11.94 32.68
C LEU A 484 1.38 11.59 32.78
N THR A 485 1.71 10.36 32.42
CA THR A 485 3.08 9.92 32.12
C THR A 485 3.11 9.29 30.74
N SER A 486 4.13 9.65 29.96
CA SER A 486 4.41 9.02 28.67
C SER A 486 5.38 7.87 28.83
N THR A 487 5.10 6.74 28.18
CA THR A 487 6.04 5.60 28.09
C THR A 487 6.64 5.46 26.69
N PHE A 488 6.36 6.39 25.78
CA PHE A 488 7.03 6.46 24.48
C PHE A 488 8.53 6.71 24.66
N ASP A 489 9.36 6.18 23.78
CA ASP A 489 10.82 6.32 23.78
C ASP A 489 11.31 7.64 23.17
N PHE A 490 10.38 8.50 22.74
CA PHE A 490 10.62 9.83 22.20
C PHE A 490 9.86 10.91 22.97
N PRO A 491 10.32 12.18 22.94
CA PRO A 491 9.58 13.30 23.51
C PRO A 491 8.35 13.64 22.68
N ILE A 492 7.29 14.08 23.37
CA ILE A 492 6.06 14.58 22.75
C ILE A 492 6.02 16.09 22.93
N GLU A 493 5.87 16.83 21.84
CA GLU A 493 5.89 18.30 21.84
C GLU A 493 4.62 18.88 22.45
N LYS A 494 3.46 18.34 22.08
CA LYS A 494 2.15 18.79 22.54
C LYS A 494 1.17 17.63 22.64
N ILE A 495 0.34 17.64 23.69
CA ILE A 495 -0.75 16.69 23.89
C ILE A 495 -2.05 17.47 24.08
N TYR A 496 -3.11 16.99 23.44
CA TYR A 496 -4.49 17.27 23.79
C TYR A 496 -5.14 15.99 24.26
N TYR A 497 -5.99 16.10 25.28
CA TYR A 497 -6.73 14.99 25.86
C TYR A 497 -8.20 15.37 25.98
N VAL A 498 -9.05 14.54 25.39
CA VAL A 498 -10.49 14.61 25.57
C VAL A 498 -10.86 13.65 26.70
N SER A 499 -11.27 14.19 27.84
CA SER A 499 -11.67 13.36 28.98
C SER A 499 -12.94 12.56 28.71
N SER A 500 -13.23 11.59 29.56
CA SER A 500 -14.47 10.80 29.47
C SER A 500 -15.74 11.64 29.68
N SER A 501 -15.65 12.79 30.34
CA SER A 501 -16.73 13.79 30.45
C SER A 501 -16.81 14.73 29.23
N GLY A 502 -15.85 14.66 28.30
CA GLY A 502 -15.73 15.55 27.15
C GLY A 502 -14.95 16.84 27.42
N ASP A 503 -14.44 17.06 28.64
CA ASP A 503 -13.59 18.21 28.95
C ASP A 503 -12.24 18.12 28.22
N LEU A 504 -11.77 19.25 27.70
CA LEU A 504 -10.54 19.37 26.92
C LEU A 504 -9.37 19.83 27.80
N TRP A 505 -8.27 19.09 27.68
CA TRP A 505 -7.03 19.34 28.40
C TRP A 505 -5.86 19.40 27.43
N GLN A 506 -4.85 20.21 27.73
CA GLN A 506 -3.61 20.26 26.95
C GLN A 506 -2.38 20.18 27.85
N SER A 507 -1.26 19.68 27.33
CA SER A 507 0.01 19.70 28.05
C SER A 507 0.51 21.14 28.24
N SER A 508 1.04 21.47 29.42
CA SER A 508 1.63 22.80 29.68
C SER A 508 2.95 23.04 28.93
N GLY A 509 3.55 21.99 28.38
CA GLY A 509 4.79 22.04 27.60
C GLY A 509 5.13 20.65 27.05
N GLU A 510 6.40 20.46 26.68
CA GLU A 510 6.93 19.19 26.19
C GLU A 510 6.78 18.08 27.25
N VAL A 511 6.29 16.91 26.83
CA VAL A 511 6.10 15.73 27.65
C VAL A 511 7.25 14.75 27.39
N LYS A 512 8.06 14.52 28.41
CA LYS A 512 9.22 13.62 28.36
C LYS A 512 8.85 12.23 28.85
N SER A 513 9.49 11.21 28.26
CA SER A 513 9.34 9.82 28.67
C SER A 513 9.59 9.62 30.16
N GLY A 514 8.70 8.86 30.82
CA GLY A 514 8.78 8.46 32.23
C GLY A 514 8.60 9.59 33.24
N ARG A 515 8.29 10.83 32.82
CA ARG A 515 8.09 11.96 33.73
C ARG A 515 6.61 12.31 33.83
N LYS A 516 6.19 12.71 35.03
CA LYS A 516 4.87 13.28 35.27
C LYS A 516 4.76 14.63 34.56
N SER A 517 3.70 14.79 33.77
CA SER A 517 3.33 16.04 33.11
C SER A 517 1.92 16.45 33.53
N GLU A 518 1.77 17.69 33.99
CA GLU A 518 0.46 18.25 34.32
C GLU A 518 -0.25 18.76 33.08
N LEU A 519 -1.56 18.55 33.01
CA LEU A 519 -2.40 19.13 31.98
C LEU A 519 -3.07 20.41 32.47
N VAL A 520 -3.29 21.36 31.57
CA VAL A 520 -4.08 22.58 31.82
C VAL A 520 -5.38 22.50 31.04
N PRO A 521 -6.48 23.12 31.53
CA PRO A 521 -7.70 23.25 30.74
C PRO A 521 -7.41 23.92 29.39
N CYS A 522 -8.10 23.47 28.36
CA CYS A 522 -8.05 24.07 27.02
C CYS A 522 -9.46 24.39 26.55
N THR A 523 -9.64 25.56 25.95
CA THR A 523 -10.93 25.93 25.37
C THR A 523 -11.16 25.21 24.04
N THR A 524 -12.43 24.96 23.70
CA THR A 524 -12.79 24.40 22.39
C THR A 524 -12.29 25.26 21.22
N ALA A 525 -12.24 26.58 21.39
CA ALA A 525 -11.73 27.50 20.37
C ALA A 525 -10.22 27.31 20.13
N GLU A 526 -9.41 27.20 21.19
CA GLU A 526 -7.97 26.92 21.09
C GLU A 526 -7.70 25.55 20.46
N PHE A 527 -8.46 24.53 20.86
CA PHE A 527 -8.34 23.20 20.27
C PHE A 527 -8.69 23.20 18.79
N ASN A 528 -9.78 23.86 18.39
CA ASN A 528 -10.22 23.94 16.99
C ASN A 528 -9.25 24.77 16.13
N ASP A 529 -8.67 25.84 16.65
CA ASP A 529 -7.62 26.60 15.94
C ASP A 529 -6.40 25.72 15.67
N TRP A 530 -5.92 25.01 16.69
CA TRP A 530 -4.82 24.06 16.54
C TRP A 530 -5.15 22.91 15.58
N ARG A 531 -6.35 22.34 15.68
CA ARG A 531 -6.86 21.31 14.76
C ARG A 531 -6.89 21.84 13.32
N SER A 532 -7.30 23.08 13.12
CA SER A 532 -7.27 23.75 11.82
C SER A 532 -5.85 23.91 11.28
N GLN A 533 -4.87 24.23 12.14
CA GLN A 533 -3.47 24.33 11.75
C GLN A 533 -2.90 22.97 11.30
N ILE A 534 -3.23 21.89 12.02
CA ILE A 534 -2.83 20.52 11.62
C ILE A 534 -3.49 20.12 10.31
N THR A 535 -4.81 20.27 10.20
CA THR A 535 -5.53 19.81 9.00
C THR A 535 -5.09 20.51 7.71
N LYS A 536 -4.50 21.71 7.79
CA LYS A 536 -3.88 22.40 6.65
C LYS A 536 -2.62 21.71 6.11
N THR A 537 -1.95 20.87 6.91
CA THR A 537 -0.76 20.11 6.50
C THR A 537 -1.10 18.73 5.95
N LEU A 538 -2.36 18.30 6.07
CA LEU A 538 -2.85 17.00 5.64
C LEU A 538 -3.50 17.09 4.26
N ASN A 539 -3.31 16.06 3.43
CA ASN A 539 -4.15 15.84 2.24
C ASN A 539 -5.59 15.46 2.65
N VAL A 540 -6.49 15.28 1.68
CA VAL A 540 -7.91 15.01 1.95
C VAL A 540 -8.09 13.68 2.71
N ASP A 541 -7.48 12.59 2.26
CA ASP A 541 -7.57 11.29 2.95
C ASP A 541 -7.05 11.34 4.40
N SER A 542 -5.85 11.90 4.64
CA SER A 542 -5.32 11.97 6.01
C SER A 542 -6.05 12.98 6.88
N LYS A 543 -6.59 14.07 6.31
CA LYS A 543 -7.46 14.98 7.05
C LYS A 543 -8.70 14.23 7.55
N ARG A 544 -9.36 13.47 6.67
CA ARG A 544 -10.52 12.67 7.04
C ARG A 544 -10.19 11.63 8.11
N ARG A 545 -9.08 10.90 7.95
CA ARG A 545 -8.57 9.95 8.96
C ARG A 545 -8.31 10.61 10.32
N PHE A 546 -7.72 11.80 10.31
CA PHE A 546 -7.47 12.54 11.54
C PHE A 546 -8.77 13.00 12.20
N GLU A 547 -9.73 13.49 11.41
CA GLU A 547 -11.02 13.96 11.90
C GLU A 547 -11.85 12.85 12.56
N LEU A 548 -11.81 11.62 12.04
CA LEU A 548 -12.45 10.45 12.66
C LEU A 548 -11.94 10.16 14.08
N LEU A 549 -10.68 10.50 14.38
CA LEU A 549 -10.05 10.16 15.65
C LEU A 549 -10.02 11.31 16.66
N ALA A 550 -10.11 12.55 16.19
CA ALA A 550 -9.81 13.73 16.98
C ALA A 550 -10.83 14.03 18.10
N ASP A 551 -12.08 13.59 17.94
CA ASP A 551 -13.17 13.92 18.86
C ASP A 551 -13.52 12.78 19.83
N ARG A 552 -12.76 11.67 19.82
CA ARG A 552 -13.03 10.51 20.66
C ARG A 552 -12.79 10.82 22.14
N GLN A 553 -13.81 10.58 22.96
CA GLN A 553 -13.69 10.70 24.41
C GLN A 553 -12.73 9.65 24.98
N GLY A 554 -12.03 9.99 26.06
CA GLY A 554 -11.02 9.13 26.68
C GLY A 554 -9.73 8.98 25.85
N HIS A 555 -9.60 9.69 24.74
CA HIS A 555 -8.44 9.61 23.84
C HIS A 555 -7.57 10.85 23.88
N PHE A 556 -6.32 10.67 23.51
CA PHE A 556 -5.37 11.76 23.32
C PHE A 556 -5.06 11.99 21.85
N ILE A 557 -4.56 13.19 21.56
CA ILE A 557 -3.89 13.55 20.32
C ILE A 557 -2.55 14.17 20.70
N ALA A 558 -1.46 13.63 20.17
CA ALA A 558 -0.09 14.04 20.47
C ALA A 558 0.65 14.40 19.18
N LEU A 559 1.51 15.41 19.27
CA LEU A 559 2.46 15.78 18.23
C LEU A 559 3.88 15.44 18.66
N ALA A 560 4.62 14.73 17.81
CA ALA A 560 6.01 14.40 18.04
C ALA A 560 6.83 14.57 16.76
N LYS A 561 8.11 14.96 16.89
CA LYS A 561 9.07 14.98 15.76
C LYS A 561 9.76 13.64 15.53
N ASP A 562 9.99 12.89 16.61
CA ASP A 562 10.74 11.63 16.61
C ASP A 562 9.83 10.42 16.82
N GLY A 563 8.67 10.39 16.16
CA GLY A 563 7.66 9.34 16.30
C GLY A 563 7.99 8.00 15.60
N PRO A 564 7.06 7.03 15.65
CA PRO A 564 7.26 5.68 15.11
C PRO A 564 7.10 5.66 13.58
N PHE A 565 8.06 6.28 12.88
CA PHE A 565 8.10 6.27 11.42
C PHE A 565 8.56 4.90 10.88
N THR A 566 8.21 4.64 9.63
CA THR A 566 8.79 3.53 8.86
C THR A 566 9.87 4.10 7.96
N ASP A 567 11.10 3.63 8.13
CA ASP A 567 12.22 4.08 7.31
C ASP A 567 12.22 3.43 5.92
N THR A 568 12.71 4.19 4.95
CA THR A 568 12.92 3.76 3.57
C THR A 568 14.41 3.85 3.19
N LEU A 569 14.78 4.72 2.24
CA LEU A 569 16.15 4.82 1.78
C LEU A 569 17.04 5.51 2.82
N GLY A 570 18.01 4.78 3.38
CA GLY A 570 18.88 5.26 4.46
C GLY A 570 19.82 6.43 4.10
N SER A 571 19.97 6.76 2.81
CA SER A 571 20.73 7.94 2.36
C SER A 571 19.90 9.23 2.35
N LEU A 572 18.62 9.17 2.76
CA LEU A 572 17.76 10.34 2.92
C LEU A 572 17.92 10.97 4.30
N SER A 573 18.10 12.29 4.32
CA SER A 573 17.99 13.11 5.52
C SER A 573 16.61 13.74 5.59
N TRP A 574 15.77 13.25 6.51
CA TRP A 574 14.46 13.84 6.78
C TRP A 574 14.64 15.20 7.46
N LYS A 575 14.23 16.29 6.80
CA LYS A 575 14.37 17.66 7.32
C LYS A 575 13.20 18.05 8.21
N GLU A 576 12.02 17.55 7.86
CA GLU A 576 10.82 17.69 8.66
C GLU A 576 10.21 16.30 8.85
N SER A 577 9.85 16.00 10.08
CA SER A 577 9.19 14.77 10.50
C SER A 577 8.14 15.14 11.51
N THR A 578 6.88 14.80 11.22
CA THR A 578 5.75 15.08 12.10
C THR A 578 4.94 13.81 12.28
N ALA A 579 4.84 13.34 13.51
CA ALA A 579 3.95 12.25 13.90
C ALA A 579 2.77 12.82 14.68
N ILE A 580 1.56 12.60 14.18
CA ILE A 580 0.30 12.87 14.87
C ILE A 580 -0.15 11.53 15.44
N ILE A 581 -0.08 11.40 16.76
CA ILE A 581 -0.29 10.15 17.47
C ILE A 581 -1.60 10.25 18.24
N THR A 582 -2.48 9.30 18.05
CA THR A 582 -3.76 9.17 18.75
C THR A 582 -3.85 7.82 19.45
N GLY A 583 -4.71 7.72 20.45
CA GLY A 583 -4.98 6.47 21.14
C GLY A 583 -5.73 6.69 22.46
N PRO A 584 -6.23 5.63 23.08
CA PRO A 584 -6.88 5.72 24.38
C PRO A 584 -5.84 6.03 25.46
N ILE A 585 -6.25 6.81 26.46
CA ILE A 585 -5.48 6.96 27.70
C ILE A 585 -5.72 5.73 28.59
N VAL A 586 -4.64 5.17 29.14
CA VAL A 586 -4.70 4.02 30.05
C VAL A 586 -4.80 4.50 31.50
N GLY A 587 -5.54 3.77 32.34
CA GLY A 587 -5.71 4.11 33.77
C GLY A 587 -6.93 5.00 34.05
N LEU A 588 -7.94 4.92 33.18
CA LEU A 588 -9.27 5.49 33.39
C LEU A 588 -10.11 4.66 34.37
#